data_AF-A0A5C6JWF0-F1
#
_entry.id   AF-A0A5C6JWF0-F1
#
_cell.length_a   1.000
_cell.length_b   1.000
_cell.length_c   1.000
_cell.angle_alpha   90.00
_cell.angle_beta   90.00
_cell.angle_gamma   90.00
#
_symmetry.space_group_name_H-M   'P 1'
#
loop_
_entity.id
_entity.type
_entity.pdbx_description
1 polymer ?
#
loop_
_entity_poly.entity_id
_entity_poly.type
_entity_poly.pdbx_seq_one_letter_code
_entity_poly.pdbx_strand_id
1 'polypeptide(L)'
;MSAAARSHLPARLPTRNRPGRAPMSTAAVDRGSALFVRETGDRRFCFGSAAAAGAVVTSSASSPASTAYSSRPMALPLVVTSLTGRHEVLGADRATVVRVTCDGRPLTLRRLAPLLDGRRSVHAFDLPARTGERVTVTVRRAHATATEHLKLLRERNKDHPSCG
;
A
#
# COMPACT_ATOMS: atom_id res chain seq x y z
N MET A 1 -11.22 -5.15 16.34
CA MET A 1 -10.24 -4.36 17.12
C MET A 1 -9.32 -3.55 16.22
N SER A 2 -9.85 -2.45 15.64
CA SER A 2 -9.09 -1.52 14.78
C SER A 2 -9.09 -0.09 15.33
N ALA A 3 -10.05 0.29 16.19
CA ALA A 3 -10.21 1.66 16.68
C ALA A 3 -9.05 2.13 17.57
N ALA A 4 -8.59 1.32 18.53
CA ALA A 4 -7.46 1.68 19.40
C ALA A 4 -6.14 1.84 18.62
N ALA A 5 -5.81 0.90 17.73
CA ALA A 5 -4.64 1.02 16.86
C ALA A 5 -4.73 2.26 15.93
N ARG A 6 -5.93 2.56 15.41
CA ARG A 6 -6.23 3.76 14.62
C ARG A 6 -6.03 5.06 15.41
N SER A 7 -6.40 5.10 16.69
CA SER A 7 -6.26 6.30 17.52
C SER A 7 -4.83 6.56 17.97
N HIS A 8 -4.01 5.53 18.14
CA HIS A 8 -2.63 5.70 18.64
C HIS A 8 -1.65 6.21 17.59
N LEU A 9 -1.84 5.87 16.31
CA LEU A 9 -0.85 6.22 15.29
C LEU A 9 -0.73 7.74 15.08
N PRO A 10 -1.81 8.52 14.85
CA PRO A 10 -1.70 9.94 14.57
C PRO A 10 -1.05 10.74 15.71
N ALA A 11 -1.34 10.36 16.96
CA ALA A 11 -0.79 11.01 18.15
C ALA A 11 0.72 10.81 18.31
N ARG A 12 1.28 9.72 17.76
CA ARG A 12 2.70 9.36 17.88
C ARG A 12 3.54 9.77 16.66
N LEU A 13 2.92 10.37 15.64
CA LEU A 13 3.64 10.84 14.46
C LEU A 13 4.36 12.17 14.74
N PRO A 14 5.64 12.31 14.32
CA PRO A 14 6.28 13.62 14.22
C PRO A 14 5.41 14.56 13.38
N THR A 15 5.36 15.85 13.72
CA THR A 15 4.51 16.84 13.03
C THR A 15 4.70 16.83 11.51
N ARG A 16 5.96 16.76 11.04
CA ARG A 16 6.32 16.67 9.60
C ARG A 16 5.77 15.42 8.89
N ASN A 17 5.38 14.41 9.64
CA ASN A 17 4.91 13.12 9.15
C ASN A 17 3.41 12.92 9.38
N ARG A 18 2.67 13.92 9.88
CA ARG A 18 1.21 13.85 9.99
C ARG A 18 0.55 13.87 8.60
N PRO A 19 -0.67 13.32 8.46
CA PRO A 19 -1.43 13.43 7.22
C PRO A 19 -1.56 14.89 6.76
N GLY A 20 -1.45 15.11 5.46
CA GLY A 20 -1.74 16.40 4.82
C GLY A 20 -3.24 16.62 4.68
N ARG A 21 -3.67 17.07 3.50
CA ARG A 21 -5.10 17.32 3.21
C ARG A 21 -5.94 16.04 3.21
N ALA A 22 -5.40 14.95 2.66
CA ALA A 22 -6.09 13.67 2.64
C ALA A 22 -5.96 12.95 3.99
N PRO A 23 -7.02 12.29 4.49
CA PRO A 23 -6.94 11.53 5.71
C PRO A 23 -6.03 10.30 5.54
N MET A 24 -5.51 9.83 6.66
CA MET A 24 -4.81 8.55 6.70
C MET A 24 -5.77 7.40 6.33
N SER A 25 -5.32 6.48 5.47
CA SER A 25 -6.08 5.28 5.09
C SER A 25 -5.59 4.05 5.84
N THR A 26 -6.50 3.17 6.25
CA THR A 26 -6.15 1.83 6.74
C THR A 26 -6.04 0.87 5.57
N ALA A 27 -4.83 0.37 5.30
CA ALA A 27 -4.56 -0.57 4.22
C ALA A 27 -4.83 -2.03 4.61
N ALA A 28 -4.61 -2.38 5.88
CA ALA A 28 -4.88 -3.70 6.45
C ALA A 28 -5.18 -3.62 7.96
N VAL A 29 -5.92 -4.60 8.46
CA VAL A 29 -6.19 -4.80 9.89
C VAL A 29 -6.00 -6.28 10.21
N ASP A 30 -5.11 -6.54 11.16
CA ASP A 30 -4.78 -7.88 11.65
C ASP A 30 -5.20 -8.03 13.12
N ARG A 31 -4.99 -9.22 13.70
CA ARG A 31 -5.25 -9.45 15.13
C ARG A 31 -4.30 -8.58 15.97
N GLY A 32 -4.80 -7.42 16.39
CA GLY A 32 -4.10 -6.51 17.27
C GLY A 32 -3.17 -5.52 16.58
N SER A 33 -3.22 -5.38 15.25
CA SER A 33 -2.46 -4.36 14.53
C SER A 33 -3.20 -3.83 13.30
N ALA A 34 -2.76 -2.69 12.80
CA ALA A 34 -3.27 -2.14 11.55
C ALA A 34 -2.15 -1.45 10.76
N LEU A 35 -2.19 -1.60 9.43
CA LEU A 35 -1.33 -0.90 8.49
C LEU A 35 -2.05 0.36 8.00
N PHE A 36 -1.28 1.45 7.96
CA PHE A 36 -1.74 2.76 7.55
C PHE A 36 -0.86 3.32 6.46
N VAL A 37 -1.49 4.03 5.53
CA VAL A 37 -0.81 4.82 4.49
C VAL A 37 -1.35 6.24 4.48
N ARG A 38 -0.49 7.19 4.11
CA ARG A 38 -0.82 8.60 4.06
C ARG A 38 0.10 9.36 3.12
N GLU A 39 -0.40 10.50 2.65
CA GLU A 39 0.41 11.59 2.13
C GLU A 39 0.58 12.64 3.23
N THR A 40 1.80 13.11 3.43
CA THR A 40 2.10 14.19 4.37
C THR A 40 1.83 15.56 3.74
N GLY A 41 1.80 16.62 4.56
CA GLY A 41 1.61 17.99 4.06
C GLY A 41 2.67 18.44 3.04
N ASP A 42 3.88 17.89 3.12
CA ASP A 42 4.98 18.12 2.16
C ASP A 42 4.99 17.14 0.98
N ARG A 43 3.89 16.41 0.74
CA ARG A 43 3.67 15.46 -0.37
C ARG A 43 4.55 14.21 -0.37
N ARG A 44 5.12 13.84 0.77
CA ARG A 44 5.84 12.56 0.91
C ARG A 44 4.85 11.44 1.17
N PHE A 45 5.06 10.32 0.48
CA PHE A 45 4.35 9.10 0.82
C PHE A 45 4.91 8.51 2.11
N CYS A 46 4.01 8.18 3.04
CA CYS A 46 4.38 7.57 4.31
C CYS A 46 3.46 6.39 4.63
N PHE A 47 4.02 5.40 5.30
CA PHE A 47 3.26 4.27 5.83
C PHE A 47 3.68 3.98 7.26
N GLY A 48 2.91 3.14 7.93
CA GLY A 48 3.25 2.69 9.26
C GLY A 48 2.23 1.72 9.81
N SER A 49 2.64 0.99 10.83
CA SER A 49 1.77 0.09 11.57
C SER A 49 1.63 0.55 13.02
N ALA A 50 0.47 0.31 13.60
CA ALA A 50 0.24 0.45 15.03
C ALA A 50 -0.32 -0.85 15.58
N ALA A 51 0.25 -1.32 16.68
CA ALA A 51 -0.27 -2.42 17.47
C ALA A 51 -1.21 -1.89 18.57
N ALA A 52 -2.16 -2.73 18.99
CA ALA A 52 -3.06 -2.45 20.10
C ALA A 52 -2.31 -2.20 21.42
N ALA A 53 -1.15 -2.85 21.61
CA ALA A 53 -0.24 -2.64 22.74
C ALA A 53 0.56 -1.32 22.66
N GLY A 54 0.30 -0.47 21.66
CA GLY A 54 0.92 0.86 21.51
C GLY A 54 2.24 0.89 20.73
N ALA A 55 2.78 -0.24 20.30
CA ALA A 55 3.94 -0.27 19.40
C ALA A 55 3.61 0.39 18.06
N VAL A 56 4.46 1.30 17.60
CA VAL A 56 4.28 2.05 16.35
C VAL A 56 5.56 1.98 15.53
N VAL A 57 5.44 1.54 14.28
CA VAL A 57 6.52 1.58 13.30
C VAL A 57 6.07 2.48 12.16
N THR A 58 6.91 3.43 11.75
CA THR A 58 6.58 4.32 10.65
C THR A 58 7.75 4.49 9.73
N SER A 59 7.47 4.53 8.44
CA SER A 59 8.43 4.85 7.40
C SER A 59 7.87 5.92 6.48
N SER A 60 8.76 6.69 5.89
CA SER A 60 8.43 7.85 5.07
C SER A 60 9.43 7.91 3.94
N ALA A 61 8.95 8.22 2.74
CA ALA A 61 9.81 8.62 1.64
C ALA A 61 10.75 9.75 2.11
N SER A 62 12.00 9.73 1.64
CA SER A 62 12.97 10.77 1.96
C SER A 62 12.60 12.11 1.31
N SER A 63 11.96 12.07 0.14
CA SER A 63 11.42 13.23 -0.55
C SER A 63 10.15 12.88 -1.35
N PRO A 64 9.37 13.87 -1.81
CA PRO A 64 8.21 13.62 -2.67
C PRO A 64 8.59 12.94 -3.99
N ALA A 65 9.82 13.18 -4.46
CA ALA A 65 10.33 12.60 -5.70
C ALA A 65 10.54 11.08 -5.61
N SER A 66 10.74 10.52 -4.40
CA SER A 66 10.88 9.06 -4.22
C SER A 66 9.63 8.28 -4.66
N THR A 67 8.48 8.95 -4.71
CA THR A 67 7.22 8.40 -5.23
C THR A 67 6.66 9.29 -6.34
N ALA A 68 7.54 9.88 -7.17
CA ALA A 68 7.14 10.80 -8.23
C ALA A 68 6.02 10.24 -9.11
N TYR A 69 5.13 11.13 -9.55
CA TYR A 69 4.06 10.79 -10.47
C TYR A 69 4.61 10.53 -11.87
N SER A 70 4.21 9.43 -12.49
CA SER A 70 4.53 9.16 -13.88
C SER A 70 3.50 9.81 -14.82
N SER A 71 3.99 10.46 -15.87
CA SER A 71 3.14 10.91 -16.98
C SER A 71 2.63 9.76 -17.85
N ARG A 72 3.24 8.58 -17.74
CA ARG A 72 2.84 7.36 -18.46
C ARG A 72 1.99 6.44 -17.56
N PRO A 73 0.94 5.79 -18.09
CA PRO A 73 0.14 4.85 -17.32
C PRO A 73 0.99 3.72 -16.73
N MET A 74 0.95 3.53 -15.41
CA MET A 74 1.68 2.44 -14.75
C MET A 74 1.09 2.08 -13.38
N ALA A 75 1.17 0.80 -13.01
CA ALA A 75 1.06 0.37 -11.62
C ALA A 75 2.45 0.25 -10.97
N LEU A 76 2.55 0.56 -9.68
CA LEU A 76 3.78 0.47 -8.91
C LEU A 76 3.51 0.00 -7.47
N PRO A 77 4.38 -0.83 -6.89
CA PRO A 77 4.26 -1.19 -5.49
C PRO A 77 4.76 -0.03 -4.62
N LEU A 78 4.02 0.27 -3.56
CA LEU A 78 4.31 1.36 -2.62
C LEU A 78 4.74 0.85 -1.25
N VAL A 79 4.14 -0.24 -0.77
CA VAL A 79 4.41 -0.81 0.55
C VAL A 79 4.25 -2.32 0.49
N VAL A 80 5.18 -3.02 1.14
CA VAL A 80 4.99 -4.37 1.64
C VAL A 80 5.16 -4.35 3.16
N THR A 81 4.33 -5.10 3.88
CA THR A 81 4.57 -5.39 5.29
C THR A 81 4.08 -6.79 5.63
N SER A 82 4.83 -7.47 6.49
CA SER A 82 4.44 -8.71 7.16
C SER A 82 4.10 -8.39 8.62
N LEU A 83 2.81 -8.30 8.91
CA LEU A 83 2.30 -8.21 10.28
C LEU A 83 1.99 -9.64 10.76
N THR A 84 0.74 -10.07 10.67
CA THR A 84 0.35 -11.49 10.78
C THR A 84 0.09 -12.12 9.42
N GLY A 85 -0.15 -11.30 8.40
CA GLY A 85 -0.12 -11.66 6.98
C GLY A 85 0.75 -10.69 6.17
N ARG A 86 0.96 -11.00 4.89
CA ARG A 86 1.66 -10.12 3.95
C ARG A 86 0.64 -9.20 3.28
N HIS A 87 0.81 -7.90 3.47
CA HIS A 87 -0.07 -6.88 2.92
C HIS A 87 0.71 -6.02 1.93
N GLU A 88 0.10 -5.78 0.77
CA GLU A 88 0.69 -4.97 -0.29
C GLU A 88 -0.18 -3.74 -0.54
N VAL A 89 0.46 -2.63 -0.89
CA VAL A 89 -0.19 -1.40 -1.35
C VAL A 89 0.36 -1.03 -2.70
N LEU A 90 -0.52 -0.85 -3.69
CA LEU A 90 -0.18 -0.40 -5.02
C LEU A 90 -0.67 1.02 -5.28
N GLY A 91 0.15 1.78 -5.97
CA GLY A 91 -0.26 2.97 -6.69
C GLY A 91 -0.56 2.65 -8.14
N ALA A 92 -1.43 3.43 -8.77
CA ALA A 92 -1.53 3.49 -10.22
C ALA A 92 -1.69 4.93 -10.71
N ASP A 93 -0.81 5.31 -11.63
CA ASP A 93 -0.79 6.62 -12.29
C ASP A 93 -1.48 6.54 -13.64
N ARG A 94 -2.33 7.53 -13.96
CA ARG A 94 -3.15 7.59 -15.20
C ARG A 94 -3.93 6.29 -15.47
N ALA A 95 -4.15 5.48 -14.45
CA ALA A 95 -4.82 4.21 -14.50
C ALA A 95 -5.49 3.90 -13.16
N THR A 96 -6.35 2.90 -13.15
CA THR A 96 -6.96 2.36 -11.93
C THR A 96 -6.75 0.87 -11.91
N VAL A 97 -6.25 0.32 -10.80
CA VAL A 97 -6.18 -1.13 -10.60
C VAL A 97 -7.61 -1.65 -10.45
N VAL A 98 -8.00 -2.61 -11.29
CA VAL A 98 -9.34 -3.19 -11.26
C VAL A 98 -9.34 -4.66 -10.83
N ARG A 99 -8.22 -5.36 -11.01
CA ARG A 99 -8.05 -6.74 -10.56
C ARG A 99 -6.59 -7.01 -10.23
N VAL A 100 -6.35 -7.81 -9.20
CA VAL A 100 -5.05 -8.40 -8.93
C VAL A 100 -5.26 -9.90 -8.76
N THR A 101 -4.34 -10.69 -9.30
CA THR A 101 -4.33 -12.15 -9.15
C THR A 101 -2.94 -12.64 -8.75
N CYS A 102 -2.87 -13.67 -7.92
CA CYS A 102 -1.71 -14.55 -7.74
C CYS A 102 -2.09 -15.90 -8.34
N ASP A 103 -1.29 -16.39 -9.30
CA ASP A 103 -1.56 -17.59 -10.10
C ASP A 103 -2.98 -17.68 -10.66
N GLY A 104 -3.46 -16.57 -11.23
CA GLY A 104 -4.80 -16.48 -11.81
C GLY A 104 -5.94 -16.40 -10.79
N ARG A 105 -5.69 -16.71 -9.51
CA ARG A 105 -6.67 -16.59 -8.43
C ARG A 105 -6.85 -15.12 -8.06
N PRO A 106 -8.08 -14.57 -8.10
CA PRO A 106 -8.33 -13.18 -7.75
C PRO A 106 -8.05 -12.92 -6.27
N LEU A 107 -7.42 -11.79 -6.00
CA LEU A 107 -7.22 -11.26 -4.66
C LEU A 107 -8.25 -10.17 -4.37
N THR A 108 -8.65 -10.07 -3.10
CA THR A 108 -9.57 -9.03 -2.64
C THR A 108 -8.88 -7.67 -2.63
N LEU A 109 -9.34 -6.76 -3.49
CA LEU A 109 -8.84 -5.40 -3.55
C LEU A 109 -9.65 -4.47 -2.66
N ARG A 110 -8.93 -3.59 -1.96
CA ARG A 110 -9.49 -2.50 -1.16
C ARG A 110 -9.00 -1.18 -1.73
N ARG A 111 -9.92 -0.30 -2.12
CA ARG A 111 -9.57 1.06 -2.54
C ARG A 111 -9.27 1.93 -1.33
N LEU A 112 -8.16 2.65 -1.37
CA LEU A 112 -7.74 3.59 -0.33
C LEU A 112 -7.93 5.03 -0.78
N ALA A 113 -7.71 5.99 0.12
CA ALA A 113 -7.64 7.39 -0.28
C ALA A 113 -6.53 7.58 -1.33
N PRO A 114 -6.79 8.36 -2.39
CA PRO A 114 -5.79 8.58 -3.42
C PRO A 114 -4.64 9.43 -2.88
N LEU A 115 -3.49 9.35 -3.56
CA LEU A 115 -2.30 10.15 -3.27
C LEU A 115 -2.08 11.19 -4.38
N LEU A 116 -1.18 12.13 -4.11
CA LEU A 116 -0.72 13.17 -5.01
C LEU A 116 -1.90 14.03 -5.49
N ASP A 117 -2.64 14.58 -4.52
CA ASP A 117 -3.83 15.41 -4.77
C ASP A 117 -4.88 14.71 -5.66
N GLY A 118 -5.05 13.40 -5.47
CA GLY A 118 -6.02 12.61 -6.23
C GLY A 118 -5.50 11.99 -7.54
N ARG A 119 -4.27 12.32 -7.95
CA ARG A 119 -3.72 11.89 -9.25
C ARG A 119 -3.32 10.43 -9.31
N ARG A 120 -2.91 9.85 -8.17
CA ARG A 120 -2.55 8.43 -8.05
C ARG A 120 -3.64 7.68 -7.32
N SER A 121 -4.25 6.70 -8.00
CA SER A 121 -5.17 5.78 -7.34
C SER A 121 -4.39 4.79 -6.47
N VAL A 122 -4.94 4.40 -5.32
CA VAL A 122 -4.25 3.52 -4.37
C VAL A 122 -5.15 2.37 -3.96
N HIS A 123 -4.58 1.17 -3.95
CA HIS A 123 -5.27 -0.06 -3.61
C HIS A 123 -4.40 -0.90 -2.67
N ALA A 124 -5.04 -1.59 -1.73
CA ALA A 124 -4.41 -2.59 -0.89
C ALA A 124 -5.02 -3.96 -1.15
N PHE A 125 -4.23 -5.01 -0.94
CA PHE A 125 -4.68 -6.39 -0.93
C PHE A 125 -3.81 -7.23 -0.01
N ASP A 126 -4.33 -8.39 0.35
CA ASP A 126 -3.61 -9.37 1.16
C ASP A 126 -3.08 -10.48 0.27
N LEU A 127 -1.86 -10.91 0.55
CA LEU A 127 -1.25 -12.04 -0.10
C LEU A 127 -1.39 -13.28 0.80
N PRO A 128 -1.74 -14.44 0.23
CA PRO A 128 -1.60 -15.70 0.95
C PRO A 128 -0.13 -15.93 1.35
N ALA A 129 0.09 -16.60 2.47
CA ALA A 129 1.42 -16.77 3.09
C ALA A 129 2.47 -17.44 2.17
N ARG A 130 2.04 -18.07 1.07
CA ARG A 130 2.90 -18.73 0.06
C ARG A 130 2.82 -18.03 -1.31
N THR A 131 2.81 -16.70 -1.32
CA THR A 131 2.80 -15.93 -2.58
C THR A 131 4.22 -15.64 -3.04
N GLY A 132 4.51 -15.97 -4.30
CA GLY A 132 5.72 -15.53 -4.99
C GLY A 132 5.84 -14.01 -5.11
N GLU A 133 6.97 -13.54 -5.62
CA GLU A 133 7.30 -12.10 -5.72
C GLU A 133 6.57 -11.36 -6.84
N ARG A 134 5.62 -12.01 -7.52
CA ARG A 134 4.95 -11.43 -8.69
C ARG A 134 3.45 -11.64 -8.61
N VAL A 135 2.74 -10.59 -8.95
CA VAL A 135 1.29 -10.63 -9.15
C VAL A 135 0.97 -10.15 -10.55
N THR A 136 -0.17 -10.60 -11.07
CA THR A 136 -0.73 -10.10 -12.31
C THR A 136 -1.78 -9.06 -11.95
N VAL A 137 -1.58 -7.84 -12.44
CA VAL A 137 -2.42 -6.66 -12.17
C VAL A 137 -3.14 -6.30 -13.45
N THR A 138 -4.47 -6.25 -13.42
CA THR A 138 -5.25 -5.64 -14.48
C THR A 138 -5.53 -4.19 -14.11
N VAL A 139 -5.13 -3.29 -14.99
CA VAL A 139 -5.39 -1.85 -14.87
C VAL A 139 -6.36 -1.41 -15.95
N ARG A 140 -7.24 -0.45 -15.62
CA ARG A 140 -8.02 0.31 -16.59
C ARG A 140 -7.31 1.62 -16.90
N ARG A 141 -7.04 1.85 -18.19
CA ARG A 141 -6.38 3.04 -18.76
C ARG A 141 -7.33 3.66 -19.78
N ALA A 142 -7.85 4.86 -19.51
CA ALA A 142 -8.88 5.49 -20.35
C ALA A 142 -10.00 4.48 -20.71
N HIS A 143 -10.09 4.06 -21.98
CA HIS A 143 -11.12 3.16 -22.50
C HIS A 143 -10.66 1.70 -22.66
N ALA A 144 -9.46 1.32 -22.21
CA ALA A 144 -8.91 -0.02 -22.36
C ALA A 144 -8.47 -0.61 -21.02
N THR A 145 -8.41 -1.93 -20.94
CA THR A 145 -7.74 -2.66 -19.85
C THR A 145 -6.42 -3.22 -20.33
N ALA A 146 -5.41 -3.18 -19.47
CA ALA A 146 -4.12 -3.80 -19.70
C ALA A 146 -3.76 -4.70 -18.53
N THR A 147 -3.05 -5.78 -18.84
CA THR A 147 -2.51 -6.69 -17.84
C THR A 147 -1.02 -6.45 -17.69
N GLU A 148 -0.57 -6.26 -16.45
CA GLU A 148 0.81 -5.98 -16.08
C GLU A 148 1.29 -7.04 -15.07
N HIS A 149 2.53 -7.50 -15.22
CA HIS A 149 3.16 -8.37 -14.23
C HIS A 149 4.04 -7.54 -13.30
N LEU A 150 3.56 -7.32 -12.09
CA LEU A 150 4.25 -6.47 -11.13
C LEU A 150 5.15 -7.32 -10.24
N LYS A 151 6.43 -6.93 -10.13
CA LYS A 151 7.30 -7.42 -9.06
C LYS A 151 6.93 -6.70 -7.78
N LEU A 152 6.61 -7.48 -6.75
CA LEU A 152 6.29 -6.97 -5.42
C LEU A 152 7.56 -6.54 -4.70
N LEU A 153 7.41 -5.65 -3.73
CA LEU A 153 8.53 -5.26 -2.87
C LEU A 153 8.97 -6.47 -2.04
N ARG A 154 10.28 -6.64 -1.88
CA ARG A 154 10.85 -7.63 -0.96
C ARG A 154 10.91 -7.03 0.43
N GLU A 155 10.48 -7.80 1.43
CA GLU A 155 10.99 -7.57 2.77
C GLU A 155 12.43 -8.05 2.84
N ARG A 156 13.30 -7.36 3.58
CA ARG A 156 14.73 -7.66 3.65
C ARG A 156 15.07 -9.03 4.28
N ASN A 157 14.10 -9.84 4.69
CA ASN A 157 14.35 -11.13 5.32
C ASN A 157 13.41 -12.23 4.79
N LYS A 158 14.05 -13.30 4.32
CA LYS A 158 13.59 -14.68 4.04
C LYS A 158 13.25 -15.02 2.58
N ASP A 159 13.97 -16.04 2.12
CA ASP A 159 13.87 -16.72 0.84
C ASP A 159 12.57 -17.55 0.68
N HIS A 160 12.28 -17.84 -0.61
CA HIS A 160 11.45 -18.94 -1.17
C HIS A 160 9.91 -18.77 -1.19
N PRO A 161 9.19 -19.54 -2.03
CA PRO A 161 9.24 -19.71 -3.48
C PRO A 161 7.98 -19.08 -4.14
N SER A 162 7.79 -19.28 -5.45
CA SER A 162 6.67 -18.75 -6.25
C SER A 162 5.29 -19.15 -5.72
N CYS A 163 4.26 -18.39 -6.11
CA CYS A 163 2.87 -18.79 -5.88
C CYS A 163 2.72 -20.26 -6.36
N GLY A 164 2.13 -21.11 -5.51
CA GLY A 164 1.95 -22.54 -5.71
C GLY A 164 0.91 -23.11 -4.75
#